data_AF-A0A853IUK7-F1
#
_entry.id   AF-A0A853IUK7-F1
#
_cell.length_a   1.000
_cell.length_b   1.000
_cell.length_c   1.000
_cell.angle_alpha   90.00
_cell.angle_beta   90.00
_cell.angle_gamma   90.00
#
_symmetry.space_group_name_H-M   'P 1'
#
loop_
_entity.id
_entity.type
_entity.pdbx_description
1 polymer ?
#
loop_
_entity_poly.entity_id
_entity_poly.type
_entity_poly.pdbx_seq_one_letter_code
_entity_poly.pdbx_strand_id
1 'polypeptide(L)' 'MNAKTQALSIPDLETVYDVLAQAIDQAGPEKAELFLVKLALLNANALAQPETVRQHIQAALQDL' A
#
# COMPACT_ATOMS: atom_id res chain seq x y z
N MET A 1 20.92 17.21 -2.98
CA MET A 1 20.66 16.51 -1.70
C MET A 1 20.15 15.13 -2.06
N ASN A 2 20.94 14.07 -1.83
CA ASN A 2 20.59 12.71 -2.22
C ASN A 2 19.54 12.16 -1.26
N ALA A 3 18.27 12.13 -1.67
CA ALA A 3 17.26 11.35 -0.98
C ALA A 3 17.64 9.88 -1.10
N LYS A 4 18.15 9.28 -0.02
CA LYS A 4 18.24 7.82 0.09
C LYS A 4 16.81 7.30 0.04
N THR A 5 16.43 6.63 -1.05
CA THR A 5 15.25 5.77 -1.09
C THR A 5 15.48 4.67 -0.05
N GLN A 6 14.99 4.86 1.17
CA GLN A 6 14.92 3.79 2.17
C GLN A 6 13.79 2.87 1.74
N ALA A 7 14.11 1.95 0.84
CA ALA A 7 13.24 0.82 0.56
C ALA A 7 13.14 -0.04 1.83
N LEU A 8 11.94 -0.53 2.12
CA LEU A 8 11.73 -1.49 3.20
C LEU A 8 12.57 -2.75 2.93
N SER A 9 13.09 -3.35 3.99
CA SER A 9 13.73 -4.66 3.89
C SER A 9 12.67 -5.73 3.60
N ILE A 10 13.07 -6.89 3.06
CA ILE A 10 12.14 -8.01 2.84
C ILE A 10 11.37 -8.39 4.11
N PRO A 11 11.99 -8.51 5.31
CA PRO A 11 11.25 -8.85 6.53
C PRO A 11 10.22 -7.78 6.95
N ASP A 12 10.50 -6.51 6.66
CA ASP A 12 9.56 -5.43 6.95
C ASP A 12 8.36 -5.49 6.00
N LEU A 13 8.59 -5.85 4.73
CA LEU A 13 7.53 -6.08 3.74
C LEU A 13 6.65 -7.27 4.12
N GLU A 14 7.23 -8.38 4.58
CA GLU A 14 6.49 -9.54 5.07
C GLU A 14 5.61 -9.17 6.27
N THR A 15 6.14 -8.39 7.21
CA THR A 15 5.37 -7.91 8.37
C THR A 15 4.19 -7.04 7.93
N VAL A 16 4.41 -6.12 6.99
CA VAL A 16 3.34 -5.27 6.44
C VAL A 16 2.28 -6.11 5.71
N TYR A 17 2.72 -7.14 4.96
CA TYR A 17 1.82 -8.06 4.28
C TYR A 17 0.95 -8.85 5.26
N ASP A 18 1.54 -9.41 6.32
CA ASP A 18 0.80 -10.16 7.35
C ASP A 18 -0.24 -9.30 8.06
N VAL A 19 0.11 -8.05 8.39
CA VAL A 19 -0.83 -7.10 8.98
C VAL A 19 -1.96 -6.75 8.00
N LEU A 20 -1.62 -6.55 6.73
CA LEU A 20 -2.60 -6.25 5.69
C LEU A 20 -3.58 -7.42 5.50
N ALA A 21 -3.09 -8.66 5.45
CA ALA A 21 -3.93 -9.85 5.31
C ALA A 21 -4.93 -9.97 6.47
N GLN A 22 -4.46 -9.82 7.71
CA GLN A 22 -5.34 -9.84 8.90
C GLN A 22 -6.38 -8.71 8.87
N ALA A 23 -6.00 -7.52 8.39
CA ALA A 23 -6.92 -6.39 8.30
C ALA A 23 -7.99 -6.59 7.20
N ILE A 24 -7.63 -7.21 6.07
CA ILE A 24 -8.58 -7.59 5.01
C ILE A 24 -9.58 -8.62 5.56
N ASP A 25 -9.10 -9.66 6.26
CA ASP A 25 -9.96 -10.67 6.87
C ASP A 25 -10.92 -10.05 7.89
N GLN A 26 -10.44 -9.10 8.70
CA GLN A 26 -11.28 -8.37 9.66
C GLN A 26 -12.32 -7.47 8.99
N ALA A 27 -11.97 -6.81 7.88
CA ALA A 27 -12.92 -6.01 7.11
C ALA A 27 -14.03 -6.86 6.51
N GLY A 28 -13.69 -8.10 6.12
CA GLY A 28 -14.59 -9.05 5.49
C GLY A 28 -14.82 -8.77 4.00
N PRO A 29 -15.35 -9.75 3.25
CA PRO A 29 -15.41 -9.71 1.79
C PRO A 29 -16.25 -8.54 1.24
N GLU A 30 -17.29 -8.12 1.96
CA GLU A 30 -18.17 -7.02 1.53
C GLU A 30 -17.50 -5.64 1.65
N LYS A 31 -16.46 -5.51 2.48
CA LYS A 31 -15.81 -4.22 2.78
C LYS A 31 -14.32 -4.21 2.44
N ALA A 32 -13.74 -5.32 2.00
CA ALA A 32 -12.33 -5.44 1.67
C ALA A 32 -11.89 -4.39 0.63
N GLU A 33 -12.65 -4.23 -0.46
CA GLU A 33 -12.35 -3.21 -1.48
C GLU A 33 -12.39 -1.79 -0.92
N LEU A 34 -13.44 -1.46 -0.14
CA LEU A 34 -13.58 -0.15 0.50
C LEU A 34 -12.43 0.13 1.48
N PHE A 35 -12.03 -0.88 2.25
CA PHE A 35 -10.89 -0.82 3.16
C PHE A 35 -9.59 -0.55 2.40
N LEU A 36 -9.31 -1.30 1.33
CA LEU A 36 -8.10 -1.16 0.53
C LEU A 36 -8.01 0.22 -0.14
N VAL A 37 -9.12 0.72 -0.69
CA VAL A 37 -9.18 2.09 -1.24
C VAL A 37 -8.88 3.12 -0.16
N LYS A 38 -9.49 2.99 1.04
CA LYS A 38 -9.24 3.92 2.14
C LYS A 38 -7.77 3.88 2.60
N LEU A 39 -7.18 2.68 2.73
CA LEU A 39 -5.78 2.51 3.09
C LEU A 39 -4.86 3.16 2.05
N ALA A 40 -5.11 2.95 0.76
CA ALA A 40 -4.36 3.57 -0.32
C ALA A 40 -4.42 5.10 -0.26
N LEU A 41 -5.60 5.68 0.01
CA LEU A 41 -5.77 7.13 0.16
C LEU A 41 -5.02 7.68 1.39
N LEU A 42 -5.04 6.98 2.51
CA LEU A 42 -4.29 7.37 3.72
C LEU A 42 -2.78 7.36 3.47
N ASN A 43 -2.27 6.32 2.80
CA ASN A 43 -0.86 6.24 2.40
C ASN A 43 -0.50 7.33 1.39
N ALA A 44 -1.36 7.62 0.42
CA ALA A 44 -1.16 8.71 -0.54
C ALA A 44 -1.05 10.08 0.16
N ASN A 45 -1.90 10.32 1.15
CA ASN A 45 -1.85 11.54 1.96
C ASN A 45 -0.56 11.60 2.80
N ALA A 46 -0.12 10.48 3.38
CA ALA A 46 1.13 10.41 4.14
C ALA A 46 2.37 10.63 3.25
N LEU A 47 2.35 10.11 2.02
CA LEU A 47 3.44 10.27 1.04
C LEU A 47 3.51 11.69 0.44
N ALA A 48 2.37 12.41 0.43
CA ALA A 48 2.21 13.76 -0.14
C ALA A 48 2.73 13.91 -1.59
N GLN A 49 2.77 12.80 -2.35
CA GLN A 49 3.34 12.72 -3.70
C GLN A 49 2.37 11.99 -4.64
N PRO A 50 1.39 12.71 -5.23
CA PRO A 50 0.32 12.07 -6.00
C PRO A 50 0.83 11.32 -7.23
N GLU A 51 1.87 11.81 -7.91
CA GLU A 51 2.41 11.16 -9.10
C GLU A 51 3.10 9.82 -8.77
N THR A 52 3.80 9.73 -7.63
CA THR A 52 4.38 8.46 -7.15
C THR A 52 3.29 7.43 -6.88
N VAL A 53 2.18 7.85 -6.25
CA VAL A 53 1.03 6.97 -6.01
C VAL A 53 0.40 6.51 -7.32
N ARG A 54 0.26 7.39 -8.31
CA ARG A 54 -0.24 7.03 -9.65
C ARG A 54 0.65 5.98 -10.34
N GLN A 55 1.97 6.13 -10.24
CA GLN A 55 2.92 5.15 -10.76
C GLN A 55 2.77 3.79 -10.07
N HIS A 56 2.64 3.76 -8.75
CA HIS A 56 2.41 2.52 -8.01
C HIS A 56 1.09 1.83 -8.40
N ILE A 57 0.01 2.59 -8.61
CA ILE A 57 -1.26 2.03 -9.10
C ILE A 57 -1.08 1.40 -10.47
N GLN A 58 -0.40 2.08 -11.41
CA GLN A 58 -0.14 1.52 -12.74
C GLN A 58 0.74 0.27 -12.68
N ALA A 59 1.77 0.25 -11.83
CA ALA A 59 2.63 -0.91 -11.64
C ALA A 59 1.84 -2.11 -11.07
N ALA A 60 1.00 -1.88 -10.05
CA ALA A 60 0.15 -2.92 -9.48
C ALA A 60 -0.84 -3.49 -10.51
N LEU A 61 -1.39 -2.66 -11.41
CA LEU A 61 -2.29 -3.11 -12.47
C LEU A 61 -1.61 -3.98 -13.53
N GLN A 62 -0.28 -3.88 -13.70
CA GLN A 62 0.48 -4.67 -14.67
C GLN A 62 0.88 -6.05 -14.15
N ASP A 63 0.86 -6.24 -12.82
CA ASP A 63 1.38 -7.43 -12.12
C ASP A 63 0.28 -8.16 -11.31
N LEU A 64 -0.99 -7.99 -11.73
CA LEU A 64 -2.19 -8.55 -11.08
C LEU A 64 -2.37 -10.06 -11.31
#